data_AF-A0A7S1TUZ6-F1
#
_entry.id   AF-A0A7S1TUZ6-F1
#
_cell.length_a   1.000
_cell.length_b   1.000
_cell.length_c   1.000
_cell.angle_alpha   90.00
_cell.angle_beta   90.00
_cell.angle_gamma   90.00
#
_symmetry.space_group_name_H-M   'P 1'
#
loop_
_entity.id
_entity.type
_entity.pdbx_description
1 polymer ?
#
loop_
_entity_poly.entity_id
_entity_poly.type
_entity_poly.pdbx_seq_one_letter_code
_entity_poly.pdbx_strand_id
1 'polypeptide(L)'
;RAAMGLRMVAALVAALALALALGSAGAGAGEGACAAKELVVLDYAALASGEDLTERIQEAYGYDGLGILAVANVPEFAELRQALLPLSREFALLPEETKAKYEHPSSFYSFGWSH
;
A
#
# COMPACT_ATOMS: atom_id res chain seq x y z
N ARG A 1 -23.04 -37.70 -0.72
CA ARG A 1 -23.36 -36.45 -1.47
C ARG A 1 -22.33 -35.32 -1.28
N ALA A 2 -21.34 -35.42 -0.38
CA ALA A 2 -20.35 -34.36 -0.13
C ALA A 2 -19.05 -34.46 -0.97
N ALA A 3 -18.75 -35.61 -1.60
CA ALA A 3 -17.49 -35.82 -2.33
C ALA A 3 -17.48 -35.27 -3.78
N MET A 4 -18.63 -34.82 -4.29
CA MET A 4 -18.78 -34.36 -5.68
C MET A 4 -18.52 -32.85 -5.84
N GLY A 5 -18.73 -32.06 -4.77
CA GLY A 5 -18.52 -30.60 -4.78
C GLY A 5 -17.04 -30.20 -4.82
N LEU A 6 -16.18 -30.91 -4.10
CA LEU A 6 -14.76 -30.57 -3.99
C LEU A 6 -13.98 -30.80 -5.29
N ARG A 7 -14.39 -31.80 -6.10
CA ARG A 7 -13.77 -32.08 -7.40
C ARG A 7 -14.17 -31.05 -8.47
N MET A 8 -15.34 -30.44 -8.34
CA MET A 8 -15.83 -29.43 -9.27
C MET A 8 -15.13 -28.08 -9.07
N VAL A 9 -14.85 -27.70 -7.82
CA VAL A 9 -14.10 -26.47 -7.49
C VAL A 9 -12.64 -26.58 -7.95
N ALA A 10 -11.99 -27.72 -7.75
CA ALA A 10 -10.62 -27.93 -8.22
C ALA A 10 -10.51 -27.88 -9.76
N ALA A 11 -11.49 -28.43 -10.48
CA ALA A 11 -11.52 -28.35 -11.95
C ALA A 11 -11.73 -26.91 -12.47
N LEU A 12 -12.54 -26.10 -11.76
CA LEU A 12 -12.79 -24.70 -12.12
C LEU A 12 -11.54 -23.83 -11.91
N VAL A 13 -10.80 -24.04 -10.82
CA VAL A 13 -9.57 -23.30 -10.52
C VAL A 13 -8.45 -23.65 -11.51
N ALA A 14 -8.34 -24.91 -11.92
CA ALA A 14 -7.36 -25.32 -12.92
C ALA A 14 -7.67 -24.75 -14.33
N ALA A 15 -8.95 -24.65 -14.71
CA ALA A 15 -9.36 -24.05 -15.97
C ALA A 15 -9.10 -22.53 -16.02
N LEU A 16 -9.27 -21.84 -14.89
CA LEU A 16 -8.97 -20.40 -14.78
C LEU A 16 -7.47 -20.11 -14.88
N ALA A 17 -6.62 -20.97 -14.31
CA ALA A 17 -5.16 -20.83 -14.40
C ALA A 17 -4.62 -21.06 -15.83
N LEU A 18 -5.25 -21.94 -16.61
CA LEU A 18 -4.83 -22.20 -18.00
C LEU A 18 -5.23 -21.08 -18.96
N ALA A 19 -6.31 -20.34 -18.66
CA ALA A 19 -6.76 -19.20 -19.48
C ALA A 19 -5.85 -17.97 -19.37
N LEU A 20 -5.07 -17.84 -18.29
CA LEU A 20 -4.13 -16.74 -18.07
C LEU A 20 -2.79 -16.91 -18.79
N ALA A 21 -2.51 -18.08 -19.37
CA ALA A 21 -1.20 -18.39 -19.97
C ALA A 21 -1.13 -18.25 -21.52
N LEU A 22 -2.22 -17.87 -22.20
CA LEU A 22 -2.30 -17.86 -23.67
C LEU A 22 -2.75 -16.51 -24.27
N GLY A 23 -2.44 -15.40 -23.59
CA GLY A 23 -2.80 -14.05 -24.01
C GLY A 23 -1.60 -13.19 -24.42
N SER A 24 -0.72 -13.64 -25.32
CA SER A 24 0.25 -12.76 -25.98
C SER A 24 0.28 -12.99 -27.49
N ALA A 25 -0.38 -12.13 -28.26
CA ALA A 25 -0.06 -11.89 -29.66
C ALA A 25 -0.81 -10.66 -30.20
N GLY A 26 -0.06 -9.61 -30.54
CA GLY A 26 -0.33 -8.85 -31.77
C GLY A 26 -0.79 -7.39 -31.68
N ALA A 27 0.12 -6.52 -32.13
CA ALA A 27 -0.09 -5.41 -33.06
C ALA A 27 -0.75 -4.10 -32.57
N GLY A 28 0.12 -3.10 -32.35
CA GLY A 28 0.07 -1.77 -32.95
C GLY A 28 -1.27 -1.04 -33.05
N ALA A 29 -1.50 -0.13 -32.10
CA ALA A 29 -2.15 1.15 -32.35
C ALA A 29 -1.67 2.14 -31.28
N GLY A 30 -1.15 3.29 -31.73
CA GLY A 30 -0.89 4.43 -30.87
C GLY A 30 -2.21 4.97 -30.35
N GLU A 31 -2.57 4.57 -29.15
CA GLU A 31 -3.53 5.26 -28.30
C GLU A 31 -2.81 5.47 -26.98
N GLY A 32 -2.77 6.72 -26.51
CA GLY A 32 -2.33 7.06 -25.16
C GLY A 32 -3.32 6.49 -24.16
N ALA A 33 -3.30 5.17 -23.98
CA ALA A 33 -3.90 4.53 -22.84
C ALA A 33 -3.17 5.06 -21.62
N CYS A 34 -3.91 5.68 -20.70
CA CYS A 34 -3.44 5.87 -19.33
C CYS A 34 -3.33 4.46 -18.73
N ALA A 35 -2.28 3.73 -19.09
CA ALA A 35 -2.03 2.40 -18.60
C ALA A 35 -1.97 2.50 -17.08
N ALA A 36 -2.89 1.81 -16.40
CA ALA A 36 -2.90 1.77 -14.94
C ALA A 36 -1.59 1.13 -14.49
N LYS A 37 -0.67 1.95 -14.00
CA LYS A 37 0.61 1.47 -13.47
C LYS A 37 0.36 0.84 -12.10
N GLU A 38 1.01 -0.28 -11.86
CA GLU A 38 0.90 -1.01 -10.60
C GLU A 38 1.73 -0.33 -9.51
N LEU A 39 1.20 -0.31 -8.29
CA LEU A 39 1.93 0.16 -7.13
C LEU A 39 3.00 -0.87 -6.77
N VAL A 40 4.25 -0.44 -6.77
CA VAL A 40 5.35 -1.25 -6.24
C VAL A 40 5.18 -1.41 -4.74
N VAL A 41 5.02 -2.66 -4.29
CA VAL A 41 5.00 -3.04 -2.88
C VAL A 41 6.26 -3.81 -2.55
N LEU A 42 6.95 -3.43 -1.47
CA LEU A 42 8.10 -4.12 -0.90
C LEU A 42 7.74 -4.75 0.45
N ASP A 43 8.39 -5.85 0.79
CA ASP A 43 8.30 -6.42 2.13
C ASP A 43 9.26 -5.69 3.09
N TYR A 44 8.78 -5.41 4.30
CA TYR A 44 9.59 -4.81 5.35
C TYR A 44 10.85 -5.64 5.69
N ALA A 45 10.75 -6.97 5.71
CA ALA A 45 11.87 -7.83 6.05
C ALA A 45 13.02 -7.72 5.04
N ALA A 46 12.71 -7.63 3.74
CA ALA A 46 13.70 -7.45 2.67
C ALA A 46 14.44 -6.10 2.79
N LEU A 47 13.69 -5.04 3.13
CA LEU A 47 14.27 -3.72 3.43
C LEU A 47 15.15 -3.77 4.69
N ALA A 48 14.69 -4.43 5.74
CA ALA A 48 15.40 -4.54 7.01
C ALA A 48 16.68 -5.40 6.92
N SER A 49 16.68 -6.41 6.05
CA SER A 49 17.86 -7.25 5.81
C SER A 49 18.92 -6.60 4.91
N GLY A 50 18.59 -5.48 4.25
CA GLY A 50 19.50 -4.81 3.32
C GLY A 50 19.67 -5.57 2.00
N GLU A 51 18.61 -6.25 1.53
CA GLU A 51 18.58 -6.87 0.21
C GLU A 51 18.73 -5.79 -0.89
N ASP A 52 19.31 -6.16 -2.05
CA ASP A 52 19.35 -5.25 -3.19
C ASP A 52 17.96 -5.15 -3.83
N LEU A 53 17.34 -3.98 -3.68
CA LEU A 53 16.00 -3.67 -4.18
C LEU A 53 16.01 -2.59 -5.26
N THR A 54 17.18 -2.33 -5.85
CA THR A 54 17.42 -1.25 -6.81
C THR A 54 16.43 -1.29 -7.99
N GLU A 55 16.17 -2.47 -8.56
CA GLU A 55 15.25 -2.62 -9.70
C GLU A 55 13.81 -2.23 -9.32
N ARG A 56 13.35 -2.64 -8.14
CA ARG A 56 12.00 -2.31 -7.64
C ARG A 56 11.87 -0.83 -7.31
N ILE A 57 12.92 -0.22 -6.76
CA ILE A 57 12.97 1.22 -6.50
C ILE A 57 12.95 2.00 -7.83
N GLN A 58 13.68 1.54 -8.84
CA GLN A 58 13.67 2.14 -10.18
C GLN A 58 12.30 2.00 -10.85
N GLU A 59 11.59 0.89 -10.66
CA GLU A 59 10.21 0.73 -11.16
C GLU A 59 9.24 1.73 -10.50
N ALA A 60 9.41 2.00 -9.21
CA ALA A 60 8.54 2.93 -8.47
C ALA A 60 8.83 4.42 -8.77
N TYR A 61 10.11 4.78 -8.86
CA TYR A 61 10.59 6.17 -8.92
C TYR A 61 11.27 6.56 -10.24
N GLY A 62 11.40 5.62 -11.18
CA GLY A 62 12.01 5.88 -12.49
C GLY A 62 11.18 6.85 -13.34
N TYR A 63 11.66 7.10 -14.57
CA TYR A 63 10.98 8.00 -15.52
C TYR A 63 9.50 7.64 -15.71
N ASP A 64 9.21 6.34 -15.74
CA ASP A 64 7.88 5.77 -15.86
C ASP A 64 7.29 5.32 -14.52
N GLY A 65 7.88 5.66 -13.38
CA GLY A 65 7.38 5.29 -12.07
C GLY A 65 6.12 6.07 -11.67
N LEU A 66 5.36 5.53 -10.72
CA LEU A 66 4.26 6.27 -10.08
C LEU A 66 4.77 7.37 -9.13
N GLY A 67 6.05 7.39 -8.80
CA GLY A 67 6.65 8.28 -7.81
C GLY A 67 6.32 7.89 -6.37
N ILE A 68 5.78 6.69 -6.17
CA ILE A 68 5.40 6.16 -4.85
C ILE A 68 5.72 4.68 -4.78
N LEU A 69 6.11 4.24 -3.59
CA LEU A 69 6.36 2.86 -3.22
C LEU A 69 5.65 2.58 -1.90
N ALA A 70 5.06 1.40 -1.75
CA ALA A 70 4.49 0.96 -0.48
C ALA A 70 5.33 -0.12 0.17
N VAL A 71 5.36 -0.13 1.51
CA VAL A 71 5.99 -1.19 2.30
C VAL A 71 4.91 -1.95 3.03
N ALA A 72 4.89 -3.27 2.87
CA ALA A 72 3.98 -4.19 3.51
C ALA A 72 4.66 -4.95 4.65
N ASN A 73 3.83 -5.58 5.50
CA ASN A 73 4.28 -6.47 6.57
C ASN A 73 5.20 -5.81 7.60
N VAL A 74 5.02 -4.51 7.85
CA VAL A 74 5.70 -3.82 8.95
C VAL A 74 5.22 -4.40 10.28
N PRO A 75 6.11 -4.93 11.13
CA PRO A 75 5.73 -5.51 12.42
C PRO A 75 4.98 -4.51 13.30
N GLU A 76 3.95 -4.99 14.00
CA GLU A 76 3.14 -4.24 14.99
C GLU A 76 2.40 -3.00 14.45
N PHE A 77 2.55 -2.68 13.16
CA PHE A 77 2.00 -1.45 12.58
C PHE A 77 0.47 -1.41 12.66
N ALA A 78 -0.19 -2.55 12.41
CA ALA A 78 -1.65 -2.62 12.42
C ALA A 78 -2.20 -2.36 13.83
N GLU A 79 -1.61 -2.99 14.84
CA GLU A 79 -1.98 -2.87 16.25
C GLU A 79 -1.72 -1.44 16.76
N LEU A 80 -0.52 -0.90 16.50
CA LEU A 80 -0.15 0.45 16.90
C LEU A 80 -1.04 1.51 16.24
N ARG A 81 -1.35 1.34 14.95
CA ARG A 81 -2.25 2.27 14.23
C ARG A 81 -3.65 2.26 14.82
N GLN A 82 -4.19 1.09 15.15
CA GLN A 82 -5.50 0.96 15.76
C GLN A 82 -5.56 1.60 17.15
N ALA A 83 -4.48 1.47 17.94
CA ALA A 83 -4.39 2.10 19.25
C ALA A 83 -4.20 3.62 19.18
N LEU A 84 -3.39 4.12 18.24
CA LEU A 84 -2.96 5.52 18.22
C LEU A 84 -3.99 6.46 17.57
N LEU A 85 -4.57 6.10 16.42
CA LEU A 85 -5.41 7.04 15.64
C LEU A 85 -6.69 7.52 16.37
N PRO A 86 -7.37 6.72 17.21
CA PRO A 86 -8.50 7.22 17.99
C PRO A 86 -8.11 8.33 18.97
N LEU A 87 -6.89 8.28 19.53
CA LEU A 87 -6.38 9.27 20.49
C LEU A 87 -6.26 10.65 19.86
N SER A 88 -6.00 10.75 18.55
CA SER A 88 -5.95 12.02 17.83
C SER A 88 -7.30 12.75 17.91
N ARG A 89 -8.41 12.02 17.77
CA ARG A 89 -9.75 12.56 17.89
C ARG A 89 -10.07 12.95 19.33
N GLU A 90 -9.71 12.10 20.30
CA GLU A 90 -9.91 12.41 21.72
C GLU A 90 -9.16 13.68 22.13
N PHE A 91 -7.93 13.85 21.65
CA PHE A 91 -7.14 15.05 21.87
C PHE A 91 -7.79 16.30 21.23
N ALA A 92 -8.28 16.21 20.00
CA ALA A 92 -8.92 17.32 19.31
C ALA A 92 -10.20 17.82 20.01
N LEU A 93 -10.87 16.95 20.77
CA LEU A 93 -12.07 17.25 21.55
C LEU A 93 -11.76 17.87 22.93
N LEU A 94 -10.49 17.98 23.32
CA LEU A 94 -10.11 18.63 24.57
C LEU A 94 -10.42 20.14 24.54
N PRO A 95 -10.61 20.78 25.71
CA PRO A 95 -10.82 22.23 25.79
C PRO A 95 -9.66 23.01 25.15
N GLU A 96 -9.97 24.17 24.57
CA GLU A 96 -8.98 24.99 23.86
C GLU A 96 -7.79 25.36 24.73
N GLU A 97 -8.01 25.69 26.01
CA GLU A 97 -6.94 25.97 26.98
C GLU A 97 -5.95 24.81 27.13
N THR A 98 -6.44 23.56 26.99
CA THR A 98 -5.56 22.39 27.06
C THR A 98 -4.77 22.24 25.77
N LYS A 99 -5.42 22.38 24.61
CA LYS A 99 -4.77 22.25 23.29
C LYS A 99 -3.73 23.35 23.04
N ALA A 100 -3.99 24.58 23.50
CA ALA A 100 -3.07 25.72 23.38
C ALA A 100 -1.70 25.47 24.04
N LYS A 101 -1.63 24.61 25.06
CA LYS A 101 -0.35 24.21 25.70
C LYS A 101 0.56 23.41 24.78
N TYR A 102 0.00 22.84 23.72
CA TYR A 102 0.70 22.01 22.75
C TYR A 102 0.89 22.73 21.41
N GLU A 103 0.50 24.00 21.29
CA GLU A 103 0.86 24.80 20.13
C GLU A 103 2.37 25.05 20.10
N HIS A 104 2.95 25.04 18.90
CA HIS A 104 4.36 25.34 18.72
C HIS A 104 4.57 26.36 17.58
N PRO A 105 4.29 27.66 17.84
CA PRO A 105 4.37 28.70 16.81
C PRO A 105 5.77 28.89 16.21
N SER A 106 6.82 28.61 16.99
CA SER A 106 8.21 28.73 16.54
C SER A 106 8.60 27.70 15.47
N SER A 107 7.86 26.58 15.34
CA SER A 107 7.99 25.66 14.20
C SER A 107 7.01 25.96 13.07
N PHE A 108 6.37 27.14 13.08
CA PHE A 108 5.29 27.47 12.16
C PHE A 108 4.18 26.40 12.20
N TYR A 109 3.89 25.87 13.40
CA TYR A 109 2.91 24.80 13.61
C TYR A 109 3.21 23.48 12.86
N SER A 110 4.47 23.26 12.46
CA SER A 110 4.90 21.96 11.92
C SER A 110 4.95 20.87 12.99
N PHE A 111 4.81 21.24 14.26
CA PHE A 111 4.76 20.33 15.41
C PHE A 111 3.67 20.80 16.37
N GLY A 112 3.10 19.85 17.11
CA GLY A 112 2.10 20.14 18.14
C GLY A 112 0.68 20.31 17.59
N TRP A 113 -0.12 21.13 18.28
CA TRP A 113 -1.49 21.47 17.89
C TRP A 113 -1.51 22.64 16.91
N SER A 114 -2.39 22.55 15.92
CA SER A 114 -2.75 23.64 15.00
C SER A 114 -4.27 23.68 14.83
N HIS A 115 -4.80 24.86 14.55
CA HIS A 115 -6.23 25.08 14.30
C HIS A 115 -6.73 24.47 12.99
#